data_AF-A0A9Q1RIQ0-F1
#
_entry.id   AF-A0A9Q1RIQ0-F1
#
_cell.length_a   1.000
_cell.length_b   1.000
_cell.length_c   1.000
_cell.angle_alpha   90.00
_cell.angle_beta   90.00
_cell.angle_gamma   90.00
#
_symmetry.space_group_name_H-M   'P 1'
#
loop_
_entity.id
_entity.type
_entity.pdbx_description
1 polymer ?
#
loop_
_entity_poly.entity_id
_entity_poly.type
_entity_poly.pdbx_seq_one_letter_code
_entity_poly.pdbx_strand_id
1 'polypeptide(L)'
;MKKFAEPKDEAKWSKDKKKKNVQRLGGGRGGLSLEAFANAKTKSNTYNPAIIKKQREFYKNAKCVSKYKKIVKQQGEQLEPSDGARQHKDEEIGKADKVDKKNKNQKNNARSLRELYERKREEEEKSRMERDAIILAKKEERQKAESRRKALREKMLKKTRSGQPVMKYRIEHILETLQGSKS
;
A
#
# COMPACT_ATOMS: atom_id res chain seq x y z
N MET A 1 70.29 -27.45 -9.97
CA MET A 1 68.99 -27.51 -10.68
C MET A 1 67.86 -27.43 -9.65
N LYS A 2 67.20 -26.27 -9.49
CA LYS A 2 66.05 -26.09 -8.59
C LYS A 2 64.78 -26.30 -9.41
N LYS A 3 63.97 -27.31 -9.06
CA LYS A 3 62.64 -27.51 -9.66
C LYS A 3 61.66 -26.55 -8.98
N PHE A 4 61.02 -25.68 -9.75
CA PHE A 4 59.91 -24.86 -9.28
C PHE A 4 58.63 -25.71 -9.30
N ALA A 5 57.94 -25.78 -8.16
CA ALA A 5 56.59 -26.34 -8.07
C ALA A 5 55.58 -25.21 -8.32
N GLU A 6 54.69 -25.40 -9.28
CA GLU A 6 53.56 -24.50 -9.54
C GLU A 6 52.46 -24.70 -8.49
N PRO A 7 51.91 -23.64 -7.88
CA PRO A 7 50.68 -23.75 -7.11
C PRO A 7 49.47 -23.67 -8.06
N LYS A 8 48.87 -24.84 -8.34
CA LYS A 8 47.46 -24.93 -8.74
C LYS A 8 46.63 -24.73 -7.48
N ASP A 9 45.80 -23.68 -7.42
CA ASP A 9 44.49 -23.64 -6.75
C ASP A 9 43.99 -22.22 -6.40
N GLU A 10 43.87 -21.32 -7.40
CA GLU A 10 43.19 -20.01 -7.19
C GLU A 10 41.95 -19.81 -8.07
N ALA A 11 41.46 -20.84 -8.77
CA ALA A 11 40.34 -20.69 -9.71
C ALA A 11 38.94 -21.00 -9.14
N LYS A 12 38.81 -21.38 -7.87
CA LYS A 12 37.52 -21.86 -7.30
C LYS A 12 36.75 -20.87 -6.43
N TRP A 13 37.32 -19.75 -5.99
CA TRP A 13 36.65 -18.87 -5.01
C TRP A 13 35.81 -17.71 -5.61
N SER A 14 35.90 -17.46 -6.93
CA SER A 14 35.27 -16.28 -7.56
C SER A 14 33.98 -16.56 -8.34
N LYS A 15 33.43 -17.79 -8.32
CA LYS A 15 32.19 -18.13 -9.04
C LYS A 15 30.90 -17.93 -8.23
N ASP A 16 30.96 -17.93 -6.90
CA ASP A 16 29.75 -17.89 -6.06
C ASP A 16 29.18 -16.49 -5.79
N LYS A 17 29.96 -15.43 -5.99
CA LYS A 17 29.49 -14.06 -5.73
C LYS A 17 28.70 -13.43 -6.89
N LYS A 18 28.73 -14.01 -8.10
CA LYS A 18 28.04 -13.46 -9.28
C LYS A 18 26.60 -13.96 -9.50
N LYS A 19 26.12 -14.96 -8.74
CA LYS A 19 24.82 -15.62 -8.99
C LYS A 19 23.60 -14.94 -8.35
N LYS A 20 23.78 -13.90 -7.53
CA LYS A 20 22.68 -13.33 -6.72
C LYS A 20 21.76 -12.34 -7.46
N ASN A 21 22.09 -11.93 -8.70
CA ASN A 21 21.29 -10.97 -9.47
C ASN A 21 20.50 -11.59 -10.63
N VAL A 22 20.63 -12.89 -10.90
CA VAL A 22 20.03 -13.49 -12.10
C VAL A 22 18.50 -13.64 -11.96
N GLN A 23 17.98 -13.80 -10.73
CA GLN A 23 16.58 -14.14 -10.47
C GLN A 23 15.59 -12.99 -10.61
N ARG A 24 16.02 -11.78 -10.97
CA ARG A 24 15.19 -10.59 -10.75
C ARG A 24 14.05 -10.39 -11.76
N LEU A 25 14.03 -11.08 -12.89
CA LEU A 25 12.86 -11.28 -13.78
C LEU A 25 13.13 -12.48 -14.72
N GLY A 26 13.04 -13.72 -14.22
CA GLY A 26 13.17 -14.93 -15.08
C GLY A 26 14.59 -15.51 -15.18
N GLY A 27 15.30 -15.61 -14.05
CA GLY A 27 16.67 -16.12 -14.03
C GLY A 27 16.78 -17.62 -13.86
N GLY A 28 17.10 -18.34 -14.94
CA GLY A 28 17.68 -19.68 -14.85
C GLY A 28 17.62 -20.48 -16.14
N ARG A 29 16.42 -20.71 -16.70
CA ARG A 29 16.20 -21.58 -17.88
C ARG A 29 14.93 -21.24 -18.69
N GLY A 30 14.53 -19.97 -18.71
CA GLY A 30 13.34 -19.56 -19.46
C GLY A 30 12.87 -18.21 -18.94
N GLY A 31 12.72 -17.25 -19.85
CA GLY A 31 12.03 -16.01 -19.56
C GLY A 31 10.58 -16.29 -19.12
N LEU A 32 9.84 -15.22 -18.83
CA LEU A 32 8.39 -15.32 -18.61
C LEU A 32 7.78 -16.19 -19.73
N SER A 33 6.93 -17.15 -19.36
CA SER A 33 6.27 -18.03 -20.32
C SER A 33 5.57 -17.18 -21.39
N LEU A 34 5.51 -17.69 -22.63
CA LEU A 34 4.85 -16.97 -23.74
C LEU A 34 3.43 -16.55 -23.35
N GLU A 35 2.74 -17.40 -22.60
CA GLU A 35 1.45 -17.14 -21.98
C GLU A 35 1.50 -15.97 -20.98
N ALA A 36 2.49 -15.90 -20.08
CA ALA A 36 2.65 -14.78 -19.16
C ALA A 36 2.95 -13.45 -19.87
N PHE A 37 3.69 -13.49 -20.98
CA PHE A 37 3.97 -12.30 -21.80
C PHE A 37 2.74 -11.83 -22.59
N ALA A 38 2.00 -12.77 -23.21
CA ALA A 38 0.73 -12.46 -23.89
C ALA A 38 -0.29 -11.90 -22.90
N ASN A 39 -0.42 -12.52 -21.73
CA ASN A 39 -1.33 -12.11 -20.66
C ASN A 39 -0.89 -10.81 -19.94
N ALA A 40 0.34 -10.33 -20.14
CA ALA A 40 0.76 -9.04 -19.59
C ALA A 40 0.09 -7.86 -20.32
N LYS A 41 -0.22 -8.02 -21.61
CA LYS A 41 -0.84 -6.98 -22.45
C LYS A 41 -2.36 -7.14 -22.59
N THR A 42 -2.90 -8.35 -22.41
CA THR A 42 -4.33 -8.64 -22.58
C THR A 42 -5.14 -8.58 -21.28
N LYS A 43 -4.56 -8.14 -20.16
CA LYS A 43 -5.31 -7.87 -18.92
C LYS A 43 -6.29 -6.71 -19.15
N SER A 44 -7.46 -7.05 -19.66
CA SER A 44 -8.65 -6.22 -19.62
C SER A 44 -8.96 -5.94 -18.16
N ASN A 45 -8.61 -4.72 -17.73
CA ASN A 45 -9.17 -3.98 -16.61
C ASN A 45 -9.76 -4.83 -15.45
N THR A 46 -8.96 -5.71 -14.86
CA THR A 46 -9.36 -6.55 -13.70
C THR A 46 -8.60 -6.10 -12.46
N TYR A 47 -8.39 -4.79 -12.33
CA TYR A 47 -7.93 -4.22 -11.08
C TYR A 47 -9.07 -4.23 -10.06
N ASN A 48 -9.24 -5.37 -9.39
CA ASN A 48 -10.14 -5.49 -8.26
C ASN A 48 -9.33 -5.34 -6.95
N PRO A 49 -9.39 -4.17 -6.28
CA PRO A 49 -8.60 -3.92 -5.08
C PRO A 49 -8.93 -4.89 -3.94
N ALA A 50 -10.15 -5.42 -3.87
CA ALA A 50 -10.56 -6.37 -2.83
C ALA A 50 -9.85 -7.72 -2.99
N ILE A 51 -9.75 -8.23 -4.23
CA ILE A 51 -9.06 -9.49 -4.52
C ILE A 51 -7.56 -9.35 -4.23
N ILE A 52 -6.95 -8.23 -4.65
CA ILE A 52 -5.53 -7.95 -4.40
C ILE A 52 -5.26 -7.85 -2.89
N LYS A 53 -6.13 -7.19 -2.12
CA LYS A 53 -6.02 -7.10 -0.68
C LYS A 53 -6.09 -8.48 -0.01
N LYS A 54 -7.07 -9.30 -0.40
CA LYS A 54 -7.24 -10.68 0.10
C LYS A 54 -6.00 -11.55 -0.17
N GLN A 55 -5.44 -11.48 -1.37
CA GLN A 55 -4.21 -12.21 -1.72
C GLN A 55 -3.00 -11.75 -0.88
N ARG A 56 -2.84 -10.44 -0.69
CA ARG A 56 -1.76 -9.88 0.14
C ARG A 56 -1.86 -10.32 1.60
N GLU A 57 -3.07 -10.28 2.16
CA GLU A 57 -3.35 -10.71 3.52
C GLU A 57 -3.11 -12.22 3.70
N PHE A 58 -3.60 -13.04 2.76
CA PHE A 58 -3.34 -14.48 2.77
C PHE A 58 -1.83 -14.80 2.81
N TYR A 59 -1.04 -14.13 1.97
CA TYR A 59 0.41 -14.34 1.94
C TYR A 59 1.09 -13.90 3.24
N LYS A 60 0.70 -12.75 3.81
CA LYS A 60 1.20 -12.29 5.11
C LYS A 60 0.89 -13.31 6.21
N ASN A 61 -0.33 -13.81 6.25
CA ASN A 61 -0.77 -14.77 7.26
C ASN A 61 -0.02 -16.10 7.11
N ALA A 62 0.10 -16.62 5.89
CA ALA A 62 0.87 -17.84 5.62
C ALA A 62 2.33 -17.72 6.07
N LYS A 63 2.94 -16.54 5.88
CA LYS A 63 4.30 -16.25 6.35
C LYS A 63 4.40 -16.23 7.88
N CYS A 64 3.44 -15.60 8.56
CA CYS A 64 3.38 -15.57 10.02
C CYS A 64 3.18 -16.97 10.60
N VAL A 65 2.24 -17.75 10.06
CA VAL A 65 1.99 -19.15 10.47
C VAL A 65 3.24 -20.01 10.24
N SER A 66 3.91 -19.87 9.10
CA SER A 66 5.15 -20.61 8.82
C SER A 66 6.27 -20.24 9.79
N LYS A 67 6.40 -18.96 10.13
CA LYS A 67 7.36 -18.48 11.13
C LYS A 67 7.06 -19.06 12.51
N TYR A 68 5.80 -19.02 12.93
CA TYR A 68 5.36 -19.59 14.20
C TYR A 68 5.62 -21.10 14.27
N LYS A 69 5.22 -21.85 13.24
CA LYS A 69 5.49 -23.30 13.16
C LYS A 69 6.98 -23.63 13.26
N LYS A 70 7.86 -22.81 12.69
CA LYS A 70 9.33 -22.98 12.83
C LYS A 70 9.81 -22.76 14.26
N ILE A 71 9.31 -21.73 14.94
CA ILE A 71 9.66 -21.44 16.33
C ILE A 71 9.16 -22.55 17.25
N VAL A 72 7.92 -23.01 17.07
CA VAL A 72 7.35 -24.12 17.85
C VAL A 72 8.16 -25.40 17.65
N LYS A 73 8.59 -25.71 16.43
CA LYS A 73 9.49 -26.85 16.18
C LYS A 73 10.82 -26.72 16.92
N GLN A 74 11.45 -25.55 16.88
CA GLN A 74 12.71 -25.30 17.59
C GLN A 74 12.58 -25.40 19.11
N GLN A 75 11.43 -24.98 19.66
CA GLN A 75 11.14 -25.10 21.10
C GLN A 75 10.75 -26.54 21.49
N GLY A 76 10.04 -27.26 20.62
CA GLY A 76 9.72 -28.67 20.81
C GLY A 76 10.95 -29.58 20.73
N GLU A 77 11.93 -29.24 19.87
CA GLU A 77 13.23 -29.93 19.78
C GLU A 77 14.13 -29.66 21.02
N GLN A 78 13.85 -28.62 21.82
CA GLN A 78 14.53 -28.40 23.11
C GLN A 78 13.91 -29.17 24.29
N LEU A 79 12.74 -29.80 24.13
CA LEU A 79 12.06 -30.52 25.21
C LEU A 79 12.33 -32.04 25.24
N GLU A 80 13.09 -32.56 24.28
CA GLU A 80 13.68 -33.91 24.37
C GLU A 80 15.12 -33.77 24.90
N PRO A 81 15.42 -34.24 26.12
CA PRO A 81 16.77 -34.23 26.65
C PRO A 81 17.56 -35.36 25.97
N SER A 82 18.21 -35.03 24.85
CA SER A 82 19.26 -35.88 24.31
C SER A 82 20.59 -35.43 24.87
N ASP A 83 21.07 -36.20 25.86
CA ASP A 83 22.41 -36.10 26.43
C ASP A 83 23.47 -36.16 25.31
N GLY A 84 24.23 -35.08 25.15
CA GLY A 84 25.19 -34.97 24.06
C GLY A 84 26.12 -33.76 24.17
N ALA A 85 27.00 -33.81 25.16
CA ALA A 85 28.13 -32.91 25.44
C ALA A 85 28.69 -32.07 24.27
N ARG A 86 28.94 -30.77 24.55
CA ARG A 86 30.21 -30.08 24.26
C ARG A 86 30.32 -28.76 25.05
N GLN A 87 31.25 -28.76 26.00
CA GLN A 87 31.70 -27.61 26.79
C GLN A 87 32.75 -26.77 26.04
N HIS A 88 32.96 -25.55 26.54
CA HIS A 88 34.20 -24.75 26.57
C HIS A 88 34.62 -24.02 25.25
N LYS A 89 35.04 -22.74 25.22
CA LYS A 89 35.60 -21.87 26.27
C LYS A 89 35.15 -20.40 26.15
N ASP A 90 35.03 -19.76 27.30
CA ASP A 90 35.27 -18.33 27.48
C ASP A 90 36.76 -18.02 27.23
N GLU A 91 37.04 -16.97 26.46
CA GLU A 91 38.33 -16.27 26.48
C GLU A 91 38.10 -14.75 26.52
N GLU A 92 38.98 -14.14 27.29
CA GLU A 92 38.96 -12.82 27.89
C GLU A 92 39.04 -11.60 26.96
N ILE A 93 38.46 -10.51 27.46
CA ILE A 93 38.98 -9.13 27.47
C ILE A 93 39.27 -8.47 26.11
N GLY A 94 38.48 -7.41 25.88
CA GLY A 94 39.03 -6.17 25.34
C GLY A 94 38.31 -5.58 24.13
N LYS A 95 37.05 -5.12 24.26
CA LYS A 95 36.44 -4.11 23.35
C LYS A 95 35.35 -3.27 24.05
N ALA A 96 35.71 -2.49 25.07
CA ALA A 96 34.78 -1.54 25.71
C ALA A 96 34.43 -0.34 24.80
N ASP A 97 35.29 0.06 23.86
CA ASP A 97 35.12 1.35 23.16
C ASP A 97 34.27 1.34 21.87
N LYS A 98 33.68 0.20 21.48
CA LYS A 98 32.87 0.09 20.24
C LYS A 98 31.36 0.01 20.44
N VAL A 99 30.88 0.00 21.68
CA VAL A 99 29.45 -0.14 21.97
C VAL A 99 28.71 1.22 21.87
N ASP A 100 29.36 2.32 22.27
CA ASP A 100 28.71 3.64 22.33
C ASP A 100 28.42 4.28 20.96
N LYS A 101 29.28 4.03 19.96
CA LYS A 101 29.05 4.54 18.58
C LYS A 101 27.85 3.86 17.89
N LYS A 102 27.58 2.58 18.19
CA LYS A 102 26.42 1.87 17.64
C LYS A 102 25.10 2.40 18.21
N ASN A 103 25.07 2.73 19.50
CA ASN A 103 23.87 3.24 20.17
C ASN A 103 23.49 4.67 19.71
N LYS A 104 24.47 5.54 19.43
CA LYS A 104 24.19 6.89 18.88
C LYS A 104 23.56 6.84 17.48
N ASN A 105 24.02 5.94 16.60
CA ASN A 105 23.42 5.79 15.26
C ASN A 105 22.02 5.18 15.28
N GLN A 106 21.70 4.29 16.22
CA GLN A 106 20.33 3.75 16.35
C GLN A 106 19.32 4.80 16.82
N LYS A 107 19.71 5.71 17.72
CA LYS A 107 18.84 6.82 18.18
C LYS A 107 18.47 7.78 17.04
N ASN A 108 19.42 8.08 16.15
CA ASN A 108 19.16 8.93 14.97
C ASN A 108 18.23 8.24 13.94
N ASN A 109 18.35 6.92 13.76
CA ASN A 109 17.45 6.14 12.90
C ASN A 109 16.02 6.08 13.47
N ALA A 110 15.87 5.88 14.79
CA ALA A 110 14.56 5.88 15.45
C ALA A 110 13.86 7.25 15.33
N ARG A 111 14.61 8.36 15.40
CA ARG A 111 14.09 9.71 15.17
C ARG A 111 13.60 9.90 13.72
N SER A 112 14.37 9.42 12.74
CA SER A 112 13.98 9.44 11.32
C SER A 112 12.73 8.60 11.03
N LEU A 113 12.55 7.45 11.69
CA LEU A 113 11.33 6.64 11.55
C LEU A 113 10.09 7.37 12.08
N ARG A 114 10.20 8.04 13.23
CA ARG A 114 9.10 8.84 13.81
C ARG A 114 8.66 9.96 12.87
N GLU A 115 9.62 10.68 12.29
CA GLU A 115 9.37 11.74 11.32
C GLU A 115 8.65 11.23 10.06
N LEU A 116 8.98 10.02 9.58
CA LEU A 116 8.28 9.40 8.44
C LEU A 116 6.83 9.05 8.75
N TYR A 117 6.54 8.59 9.97
CA TYR A 117 5.17 8.31 10.40
C TYR A 117 4.34 9.58 10.55
N GLU A 118 4.93 10.63 11.13
CA GLU A 118 4.29 11.94 11.27
C GLU A 118 3.96 12.54 9.91
N ARG A 119 4.93 12.57 8.98
CA ARG A 119 4.70 13.04 7.60
C ARG A 119 3.60 12.29 6.88
N LYS A 120 3.59 10.95 6.98
CA LYS A 120 2.55 10.13 6.35
C LYS A 120 1.16 10.42 6.93
N ARG A 121 1.08 10.67 8.25
CA ARG A 121 -0.19 11.02 8.90
C ARG A 121 -0.70 12.38 8.43
N GLU A 122 0.19 13.37 8.36
CA GLU A 122 -0.15 14.71 7.87
C GLU A 122 -0.63 14.69 6.41
N GLU A 123 0.04 13.93 5.54
CA GLU A 123 -0.38 13.74 4.15
C GLU A 123 -1.74 13.07 4.04
N GLU A 124 -2.00 12.05 4.87
CA GLU A 124 -3.29 11.38 4.90
C GLU A 124 -4.40 12.31 5.40
N GLU A 125 -4.16 13.08 6.47
CA GLU A 125 -5.10 14.06 7.00
C GLU A 125 -5.40 15.17 5.98
N LYS A 126 -4.39 15.68 5.27
CA LYS A 126 -4.59 16.62 4.15
C LYS A 126 -5.46 16.02 3.05
N SER A 127 -5.18 14.78 2.64
CA SER A 127 -5.99 14.10 1.63
C SER A 127 -7.43 13.83 2.07
N ARG A 128 -7.69 13.71 3.38
CA ARG A 128 -9.04 13.58 3.94
C ARG A 128 -9.74 14.94 3.89
N MET A 129 -9.08 16.00 4.34
CA MET A 129 -9.62 17.36 4.29
C MET A 129 -9.96 17.80 2.87
N GLU A 130 -9.11 17.52 1.89
CA GLU A 130 -9.38 17.83 0.47
C GLU A 130 -10.62 17.10 -0.06
N ARG A 131 -10.77 15.80 0.27
CA ARG A 131 -11.96 15.02 -0.12
C ARG A 131 -13.21 15.56 0.55
N ASP A 132 -13.13 15.85 1.84
CA ASP A 132 -14.26 16.37 2.61
C ASP A 132 -14.67 17.76 2.10
N ALA A 133 -13.72 18.61 1.73
CA ALA A 133 -13.99 19.90 1.10
C ALA A 133 -14.73 19.75 -0.24
N ILE A 134 -14.31 18.81 -1.10
CA ILE A 134 -15.00 18.52 -2.37
C ILE A 134 -16.43 18.03 -2.12
N ILE A 135 -16.62 17.15 -1.14
CA ILE A 135 -17.93 16.61 -0.78
C ILE A 135 -18.84 17.72 -0.25
N LEU A 136 -18.32 18.59 0.62
CA LEU A 136 -19.06 19.73 1.17
C LEU A 136 -19.47 20.71 0.06
N ALA A 137 -18.55 21.08 -0.82
CA ALA A 137 -18.86 21.96 -1.96
C ALA A 137 -19.97 21.37 -2.85
N LYS A 138 -19.89 20.07 -3.17
CA LYS A 138 -20.91 19.37 -3.95
C LYS A 138 -22.26 19.29 -3.22
N LYS A 139 -22.23 19.15 -1.89
CA LYS A 139 -23.44 19.13 -1.05
C LYS A 139 -24.11 20.50 -1.03
N GLU A 140 -23.33 21.57 -0.91
CA GLU A 140 -23.83 22.95 -0.93
C GLU A 140 -24.46 23.29 -2.29
N GLU A 141 -23.81 22.91 -3.40
CA GLU A 141 -24.36 23.08 -4.75
C GLU A 141 -25.70 22.36 -4.91
N ARG A 142 -25.78 21.10 -4.46
CA ARG A 142 -27.04 20.33 -4.46
C ARG A 142 -28.12 21.01 -3.62
N GLN A 143 -27.79 21.51 -2.44
CA GLN A 143 -28.75 22.22 -1.58
C GLN A 143 -29.23 23.51 -2.22
N LYS A 144 -28.37 24.27 -2.91
CA LYS A 144 -28.75 25.47 -3.67
C LYS A 144 -29.68 25.12 -4.85
N ALA A 145 -29.39 24.05 -5.59
CA ALA A 145 -30.27 23.60 -6.66
C ALA A 145 -31.62 23.11 -6.12
N GLU A 146 -31.62 22.38 -5.00
CA GLU A 146 -32.84 21.89 -4.35
C GLU A 146 -33.68 23.03 -3.78
N SER A 147 -33.06 24.05 -3.16
CA SER A 147 -33.79 25.22 -2.64
C SER A 147 -34.44 26.02 -3.76
N ARG A 148 -33.75 26.21 -4.90
CA ARG A 148 -34.33 26.80 -6.12
C ARG A 148 -35.53 26.00 -6.63
N ARG A 149 -35.39 24.67 -6.71
CA ARG A 149 -36.47 23.77 -7.15
C ARG A 149 -37.66 23.81 -6.19
N LYS A 150 -37.42 23.83 -4.87
CA LYS A 150 -38.48 23.94 -3.84
C LYS A 150 -39.22 25.26 -3.95
N ALA A 151 -38.50 26.38 -4.07
CA ALA A 151 -39.10 27.70 -4.21
C ALA A 151 -39.97 27.80 -5.48
N LEU A 152 -39.48 27.30 -6.62
CA LEU A 152 -40.28 27.21 -7.85
C LEU A 152 -41.53 26.33 -7.65
N ARG A 153 -41.37 25.16 -7.04
CA ARG A 153 -42.49 24.25 -6.76
C ARG A 153 -43.53 24.89 -5.85
N GLU A 154 -43.10 25.60 -4.82
CA GLU A 154 -44.00 26.30 -3.91
C GLU A 154 -44.82 27.37 -4.65
N LYS A 155 -44.19 28.15 -5.53
CA LYS A 155 -44.90 29.12 -6.39
C LYS A 155 -45.91 28.43 -7.31
N MET A 156 -45.55 27.31 -7.94
CA MET A 156 -46.46 26.55 -8.81
C MET A 156 -47.65 25.93 -8.06
N LEU A 157 -47.49 25.62 -6.78
CA LEU A 157 -48.53 25.03 -5.93
C LEU A 157 -49.50 26.07 -5.35
N LYS A 158 -49.23 27.38 -5.49
CA LYS A 158 -50.17 28.42 -5.04
C LYS A 158 -51.46 28.32 -5.86
N LYS A 159 -52.59 28.40 -5.15
CA LYS A 159 -53.94 28.29 -5.72
C LYS A 159 -54.76 29.54 -5.43
N THR A 160 -55.72 29.85 -6.30
CA THR A 160 -56.73 30.88 -6.09
C THR A 160 -57.79 30.40 -5.09
N ARG A 161 -58.71 31.29 -4.70
CA ARG A 161 -59.84 30.94 -3.81
C ARG A 161 -60.69 29.77 -4.33
N SER A 162 -60.80 29.61 -5.65
CA SER A 162 -61.52 28.51 -6.31
C SER A 162 -60.68 27.24 -6.49
N GLY A 163 -59.43 27.21 -6.00
CA GLY A 163 -58.55 26.05 -6.08
C GLY A 163 -57.78 25.89 -7.39
N GLN A 164 -57.96 26.80 -8.35
CA GLN A 164 -57.20 26.82 -9.60
C GLN A 164 -55.76 27.29 -9.36
N PRO A 165 -54.76 26.82 -10.12
CA PRO A 165 -53.39 27.31 -9.98
C PRO A 165 -53.31 28.80 -10.28
N VAL A 166 -52.50 29.54 -9.52
CA VAL A 166 -52.29 30.97 -9.76
C VAL A 166 -51.50 31.15 -11.06
N MET A 167 -52.20 31.65 -12.09
CA MET A 167 -51.65 31.76 -13.45
C MET A 167 -50.42 32.66 -13.56
N LYS A 168 -50.28 33.68 -12.70
CA LYS A 168 -49.10 34.57 -12.65
C LYS A 168 -47.80 33.76 -12.63
N TYR A 169 -47.65 32.87 -11.63
CA TYR A 169 -46.42 32.09 -11.49
C TYR A 169 -46.27 31.07 -12.63
N ARG A 170 -47.38 30.50 -13.11
CA ARG A 170 -47.33 29.51 -14.19
C ARG A 170 -46.85 30.12 -15.51
N ILE A 171 -47.32 31.32 -15.84
CA ILE A 171 -46.90 32.08 -17.01
C ILE A 171 -45.42 32.48 -16.87
N GLU A 172 -45.00 33.02 -15.71
CA GLU A 172 -43.60 33.33 -15.43
C GLU A 172 -42.67 32.13 -15.72
N HIS A 173 -43.05 30.93 -15.25
CA HIS A 173 -42.26 29.72 -15.50
C HIS A 173 -42.22 29.32 -16.98
N ILE A 174 -43.35 29.39 -17.69
CA ILE A 174 -43.38 29.10 -19.13
C ILE A 174 -42.45 30.07 -19.88
N LEU A 175 -42.51 31.36 -19.58
CA LEU A 175 -41.65 32.37 -20.20
C LEU A 175 -40.17 32.12 -19.91
N GLU A 176 -39.81 31.79 -18.66
CA GLU A 176 -38.44 31.43 -18.28
C GLU A 176 -37.94 30.20 -19.05
N THR A 177 -38.76 29.15 -19.18
CA THR A 177 -38.39 27.95 -19.95
C THR A 177 -38.20 28.24 -21.43
N LEU A 178 -39.03 29.10 -22.02
CA LEU A 178 -38.94 29.49 -23.44
C LEU A 178 -37.73 30.40 -23.71
N GLN A 179 -37.32 31.23 -22.75
CA GLN A 179 -36.11 32.04 -22.87
C GLN A 179 -34.84 31.20 -22.68
N GLY A 180 -34.84 30.29 -21.71
CA GLY A 180 -33.72 29.37 -21.49
C GLY A 180 -33.50 28.38 -22.64
N SER A 181 -34.55 28.04 -23.41
CA SER A 181 -34.43 27.20 -24.60
C SER A 181 -33.97 27.95 -25.86
N LYS A 182 -33.90 29.27 -25.84
CA LYS A 182 -33.45 30.12 -26.97
C LYS A 182 -31.95 30.47 -26.92
N SER A 183 -31.21 29.88 -25.98
CA SER A 183 -29.76 30.04 -25.81
C SER A 183 -29.00 28.81 -26.30
#